data_AF-A0A926BJT8-F1
#
_entry.id   AF-A0A926BJT8-F1
#
_cell.length_a   1.000
_cell.length_b   1.000
_cell.length_c   1.000
_cell.angle_alpha   90.00
_cell.angle_beta   90.00
_cell.angle_gamma   90.00
#
_symmetry.space_group_name_H-M   'P 1'
#
loop_
_entity.id
_entity.type
_entity.pdbx_description
1 polymer ?
#
loop_
_entity_poly.entity_id
_entity_poly.type
_entity_poly.pdbx_seq_one_letter_code
_entity_poly.pdbx_strand_id
1 'polypeptide(L)' 'SRFAGLLTKTRVAVRETFADADTVLHDGDEIAFLPPMSGG' A
#
# COMPACT_ATOMS: atom_id res chain seq x y z
N SER A 1 6.13 13.84 13.88
CA SER A 1 4.65 13.87 13.72
C SER A 1 4.13 12.43 13.79
N ARG A 2 2.98 12.18 14.43
CA ARG A 2 2.47 10.80 14.65
C ARG A 2 2.19 10.01 13.36
N PHE A 3 2.06 10.70 12.22
CA PHE A 3 1.81 10.12 10.91
C PHE A 3 3.05 9.59 10.17
N ALA A 4 4.24 10.09 10.48
CA ALA A 4 5.45 9.70 9.73
C ALA A 4 5.78 8.20 9.86
N GLY A 5 5.54 7.61 11.04
CA GLY A 5 5.73 6.18 11.27
C GLY A 5 4.64 5.29 10.67
N LEU A 6 3.53 5.86 10.20
CA LEU A 6 2.46 5.10 9.55
C LEU A 6 2.87 4.76 8.11
N LEU A 7 3.41 5.75 7.39
CA LEU A 7 3.81 5.63 5.99
C LEU A 7 4.89 4.55 5.78
N THR A 8 5.81 4.40 6.73
CA THR A 8 6.87 3.37 6.65
C THR A 8 6.37 1.94 6.89
N LYS A 9 5.15 1.77 7.40
CA LYS A 9 4.56 0.46 7.68
C LYS A 9 3.33 0.17 6.81
N THR A 10 2.92 1.13 5.99
CA THR A 10 1.85 0.99 5.01
C THR A 10 2.30 0.05 3.89
N ARG A 11 1.44 -0.89 3.51
CA ARG A 11 1.60 -1.69 2.30
C ARG A 11 0.76 -1.09 1.18
N VAL A 12 1.10 -1.41 -0.06
CA VAL A 12 0.36 -0.97 -1.24
C VAL A 12 -0.25 -2.17 -1.94
N ALA A 13 -1.46 -2.01 -2.47
CA ALA A 13 -2.06 -2.95 -3.40
C ALA A 13 -2.47 -2.24 -4.69
N VAL A 14 -2.29 -2.93 -5.82
CA VAL A 14 -2.72 -2.50 -7.15
C VAL A 14 -3.69 -3.56 -7.67
N ARG A 15 -4.90 -3.14 -8.07
CA ARG A 15 -5.98 -4.06 -8.48
C ARG A 15 -6.20 -5.21 -7.48
N GLU A 16 -6.45 -4.84 -6.23
CA GLU A 16 -6.75 -5.77 -5.12
C GLU A 16 -5.62 -6.77 -4.77
N THR A 17 -4.44 -6.62 -5.36
CA THR A 17 -3.28 -7.51 -5.15
C THR A 17 -2.12 -6.72 -4.54
N PHE A 18 -1.41 -7.29 -3.55
CA PHE A 18 -0.22 -6.65 -2.98
C PHE A 18 0.82 -6.33 -4.05
N ALA A 19 1.39 -5.15 -3.97
CA ALA A 19 2.33 -4.61 -4.94
C ALA A 19 3.68 -4.30 -4.28
N ASP A 20 4.76 -4.63 -4.99
CA ASP A 20 6.11 -4.22 -4.64
C ASP A 20 6.45 -2.86 -5.27
N ALA A 21 7.55 -2.25 -4.82
CA ALA A 21 7.94 -0.90 -5.22
C ALA A 21 8.27 -0.74 -6.71
N ASP A 22 8.55 -1.84 -7.41
CA ASP A 22 8.83 -1.92 -8.84
C ASP A 22 7.61 -2.32 -9.68
N THR A 23 6.43 -2.43 -9.06
CA THR A 23 5.18 -2.72 -9.77
C THR A 23 4.88 -1.60 -10.78
N VAL A 24 4.83 -1.96 -12.06
CA VAL A 24 4.49 -1.03 -13.15
C VAL A 24 3.00 -0.71 -13.12
N LEU A 25 2.68 0.58 -13.00
CA LEU A 25 1.32 1.10 -13.05
C LEU A 25 0.85 1.30 -14.49
N HIS A 26 -0.42 1.05 -14.72
CA HIS A 26 -1.11 1.32 -15.98
C HIS A 26 -2.24 2.31 -15.74
N ASP A 27 -2.67 3.01 -16.79
CA ASP A 27 -3.81 3.92 -16.70
C ASP A 27 -5.07 3.17 -16.23
N GLY A 28 -5.80 3.77 -15.31
CA GLY A 28 -6.98 3.18 -14.68
C GLY A 28 -6.72 2.19 -13.53
N ASP A 29 -5.47 1.95 -13.13
CA ASP A 29 -5.17 1.09 -11.97
C ASP A 29 -5.67 1.71 -10.65
N GLU A 30 -6.40 0.91 -9.87
CA GLU A 30 -6.78 1.27 -8.51
C GLU A 30 -5.64 0.95 -7.53
N ILE A 31 -5.32 1.93 -6.68
CA ILE A 31 -4.25 1.85 -5.69
C ILE A 31 -4.84 1.98 -4.29
N ALA A 32 -4.57 0.97 -3.45
CA ALA A 32 -4.96 0.99 -2.05
C ALA A 32 -3.73 1.10 -1.13
N PHE A 33 -3.79 2.04 -0.18
CA PHE A 33 -2.81 2.17 0.90
C PHE A 33 -3.32 1.45 2.15
N LEU A 34 -2.71 0.33 2.46
CA LEU A 34 -3.14 -0.56 3.53
C LEU A 34 -2.35 -0.24 4.80
N PRO A 35 -2.99 0.22 5.89
CA PRO A 35 -2.31 0.46 7.14
C PRO A 35 -1.78 -0.87 7.72
N PRO A 36 -0.92 -0.81 8.76
CA PRO A 36 -0.48 -2.01 9.46
C PRO A 36 -1.70 -2.77 10.01
N MET A 37 -1.91 -3.98 9.52
CA MET A 37 -3.01 -4.84 9.97
C MET A 37 -2.52 -5.70 11.13
N SER A 38 -3.19 -5.64 12.29
CA SER A 38 -3.00 -6.61 13.35
C SER A 38 -3.77 -7.87 12.96
N GLY A 39 -3.16 -8.74 12.16
CA GLY A 39 -3.69 -10.10 11.98
C GLY A 39 -3.83 -10.73 13.37
N GLY A 40 -5.05 -11.13 13.73
CA GLY A 40 -5.31 -11.93 14.92
C GLY A 40 -4.71 -13.32 14.77
#